data_AF-A0A2I2KKG5-F1
#
_entry.id   AF-A0A2I2KKG5-F1
#
_cell.length_a   1.000
_cell.length_b   1.000
_cell.length_c   1.000
_cell.angle_alpha   90.00
_cell.angle_beta   90.00
_cell.angle_gamma   90.00
#
_symmetry.space_group_name_H-M   'P 1'
#
loop_
_entity.id
_entity.type
_entity.pdbx_description
1 polymer ?
#
loop_
_entity_poly.entity_id
_entity_poly.type
_entity_poly.pdbx_seq_one_letter_code
_entity_poly.pdbx_strand_id
1 'polypeptide(L)' 'MEQDLRHTLGNVGVWTMAFDVIQDRVRQHLDAGADHVCVQVLTADPAALPVREWRELAPVVRGVAPGA' A
#
# COMPACT_ATOMS: atom_id res chain seq x y z
N MET A 1 -11.84 -14.61 -11.98
CA MET A 1 -12.14 -15.40 -10.77
C MET A 1 -11.28 -14.83 -9.64
N GLU A 2 -11.42 -13.54 -9.34
CA GLU A 2 -12.42 -12.98 -8.40
C GLU A 2 -12.32 -13.64 -7.01
N GLN A 3 -11.52 -13.01 -6.14
CA GLN A 3 -11.73 -13.07 -4.70
C GLN A 3 -11.83 -11.64 -4.18
N ASP A 4 -13.02 -11.09 -4.44
CA ASP A 4 -13.56 -9.87 -3.86
C ASP A 4 -13.95 -10.19 -2.40
N LEU A 5 -12.99 -10.10 -1.47
CA LEU A 5 -13.25 -10.22 -0.04
C LEU A 5 -13.78 -8.89 0.52
N ARG A 6 -15.04 -8.58 0.21
CA ARG A 6 -15.80 -7.51 0.88
C ARG A 6 -16.25 -8.00 2.25
N HIS A 7 -15.49 -7.70 3.29
CA HIS A 7 -16.04 -7.75 4.65
C HIS A 7 -16.77 -6.44 4.94
N THR A 8 -18.10 -6.53 5.04
CA THR A 8 -19.02 -5.42 5.29
C THR A 8 -18.90 -4.95 6.74
N LEU A 9 -18.05 -3.96 6.99
CA LEU A 9 -18.14 -3.07 8.14
C LEU A 9 -18.14 -1.64 7.61
N GLY A 10 -19.30 -0.97 7.74
CA GLY A 10 -19.60 0.44 7.47
C GLY A 10 -18.66 1.24 6.56
N ASN A 11 -19.10 1.51 5.33
CA ASN A 11 -18.69 2.61 4.43
C ASN A 11 -17.20 3.00 4.25
N VAL A 12 -16.25 2.26 4.81
CA VAL A 12 -14.82 2.43 4.59
C VAL A 12 -14.27 1.04 4.27
N GLY A 13 -14.05 0.76 2.99
CA GLY A 13 -13.35 -0.44 2.58
C GLY A 13 -11.92 -0.40 3.11
N VAL A 14 -11.67 -1.10 4.22
CA VAL A 14 -10.31 -1.39 4.68
C VAL A 14 -9.77 -2.50 3.79
N TRP A 15 -9.06 -2.11 2.74
CA TRP A 15 -8.33 -3.06 1.92
C TRP A 15 -7.11 -3.53 2.72
N THR A 16 -7.16 -4.73 3.29
CA THR A 16 -5.93 -5.39 3.75
C THR A 16 -5.20 -5.86 2.50
N MET A 17 -4.39 -4.99 1.91
CA MET A 17 -3.65 -5.32 0.70
C MET A 17 -2.51 -6.27 1.06
N ALA A 18 -2.38 -7.37 0.32
CA ALA A 18 -1.14 -8.13 0.32
C ALA A 18 -0.01 -7.28 -0.28
N PHE A 19 1.22 -7.48 0.19
CA PHE A 19 2.36 -6.61 -0.13
C PHE A 19 2.68 -6.53 -1.64
N ASP A 20 2.46 -7.61 -2.39
CA ASP A 20 2.57 -7.67 -3.86
C ASP A 20 1.64 -6.65 -4.55
N VAL A 21 0.42 -6.48 -4.03
CA VAL A 21 -0.54 -5.53 -4.60
C VAL A 21 -0.10 -4.08 -4.41
N ILE A 22 0.61 -3.78 -3.31
CA ILE A 22 1.17 -2.43 -3.08
C ILE A 22 2.24 -2.13 -4.13
N GLN A 23 3.15 -3.08 -4.38
CA GLN A 23 4.22 -2.92 -5.35
C GLN A 23 3.69 -2.67 -6.76
N ASP A 24 2.69 -3.45 -7.20
CA ASP A 24 2.07 -3.29 -8.51
C ASP A 24 1.35 -1.95 -8.67
N ARG A 25 0.66 -1.48 -7.63
CA ARG A 25 -0.01 -0.17 -7.66
C ARG A 25 0.99 0.97 -7.74
N VAL A 26 2.06 0.93 -6.95
CA VAL A 26 3.11 1.96 -7.03
C VAL A 26 3.72 1.97 -8.44
N ARG A 27 4.03 0.79 -9.01
CA ARG A 27 4.54 0.71 -10.39
C ARG A 27 3.55 1.28 -11.41
N GLN A 28 2.25 0.95 -11.31
CA GLN A 28 1.23 1.50 -12.21
C GLN A 28 1.18 3.04 -12.17
N HIS A 29 1.33 3.65 -10.99
CA HIS A 29 1.36 5.11 -10.88
C HIS A 29 2.61 5.72 -11.52
N LEU A 30 3.78 5.11 -11.32
CA LEU A 30 5.03 5.55 -11.95
C LEU A 30 4.97 5.38 -13.48
N ASP A 31 4.48 4.24 -13.97
CA ASP A 31 4.30 3.96 -15.40
C ASP A 31 3.29 4.92 -16.05
N ALA A 32 2.32 5.43 -15.28
CA ALA A 32 1.39 6.49 -15.70
C ALA A 32 2.03 7.89 -15.74
N GLY A 33 3.31 8.01 -15.40
CA GLY A 33 4.07 9.26 -15.45
C GLY A 33 4.18 10.00 -14.12
N ALA A 34 3.79 9.39 -13.00
CA ALA A 34 4.09 9.98 -11.70
C ALA A 34 5.61 9.99 -11.47
N ASP A 35 6.16 11.15 -11.16
CA ASP A 35 7.55 11.29 -10.72
C ASP A 35 7.74 10.91 -9.25
N HIS A 36 6.64 10.85 -8.49
CA HIS A 36 6.60 10.53 -7.08
C HIS A 36 5.28 9.87 -6.67
N VAL A 37 5.37 8.90 -5.75
CA VAL A 37 4.20 8.22 -5.17
C VAL A 37 4.33 8.17 -3.65
N CYS A 38 3.42 8.84 -2.94
CA CYS A 38 3.31 8.76 -1.48
C CYS A 38 2.53 7.51 -1.06
N VAL A 39 3.06 6.73 -0.11
CA VAL A 39 2.34 5.62 0.53
C VAL A 39 2.09 5.96 1.99
N GLN A 40 0.82 6.03 2.38
CA GLN A 40 0.40 6.34 3.76
C GLN A 40 -0.12 5.08 4.44
N VAL A 41 0.42 4.78 5.63
CA VAL A 41 -0.13 3.75 6.51
C VAL A 41 -1.21 4.39 7.38
N LEU A 42 -2.43 3.87 7.30
CA LEU A 42 -3.54 4.26 8.17
C LEU A 42 -3.73 3.17 9.23
N THR A 43 -3.66 3.56 10.50
CA THR A 43 -3.93 2.66 11.64
C THR A 43 -5.17 3.13 12.39
N ALA A 44 -5.61 2.33 13.37
CA ALA A 44 -6.75 2.69 14.21
C ALA A 44 -6.50 3.95 15.06
N ASP A 45 -5.24 4.23 15.42
CA ASP A 45 -4.85 5.45 16.10
C ASP A 45 -4.09 6.38 15.13
N PRO A 46 -4.72 7.46 14.63
CA PRO A 46 -4.08 8.38 13.71
C PRO A 46 -3.00 9.25 14.36
N ALA A 47 -2.95 9.33 15.70
CA ALA A 47 -1.92 10.08 16.42
C ALA A 47 -0.68 9.21 16.74
N ALA A 48 -0.82 7.88 16.67
CA ALA A 48 0.29 6.96 16.88
C ALA A 48 1.17 6.85 15.65
N LEU A 49 2.49 6.76 15.87
CA LEU A 49 3.47 6.54 14.81
C LEU A 49 3.50 5.05 14.41
N PRO A 50 3.20 4.69 13.15
CA PRO A 50 3.09 3.29 12.72
C PRO A 50 4.46 2.69 12.38
N VAL A 51 5.38 2.70 13.35
CA VAL A 51 6.78 2.31 13.16
C VAL A 51 6.92 0.85 12.73
N ARG A 52 6.07 -0.03 13.24
CA ARG A 52 6.10 -1.45 12.91
C ARG A 52 5.72 -1.65 11.44
N GLU A 53 4.60 -1.07 11.04
CA GLU A 53 4.05 -1.14 9.70
C GLU A 53 5.03 -0.53 8.68
N TRP A 54 5.68 0.57 9.03
CA TRP A 54 6.76 1.13 8.21
C TRP A 54 7.92 0.16 8.01
N ARG A 55 8.35 -0.57 9.05
CA ARG A 55 9.41 -1.59 8.90
C ARG A 55 9.00 -2.73 7.99
N GLU A 56 7.74 -3.16 8.06
CA GLU A 56 7.19 -4.22 7.21
C GLU A 56 7.01 -3.74 5.75
N LEU A 57 6.59 -2.49 5.54
CA LEU A 57 6.38 -1.88 4.23
C LEU A 57 7.69 -1.52 3.51
N ALA A 58 8.72 -1.09 4.25
CA ALA A 58 9.98 -0.62 3.69
C ALA A 58 10.64 -1.55 2.65
N PRO A 59 10.75 -2.89 2.85
CA PRO A 59 11.31 -3.77 1.83
C PRO A 59 10.48 -3.83 0.54
N VAL A 60 9.15 -3.67 0.63
CA VAL A 60 8.23 -3.75 -0.51
C VAL A 60 8.40 -2.55 -1.42
N VAL A 61 8.40 -1.35 -0.86
CA VAL A 61 8.54 -0.10 -1.65
C VAL A 61 9.93 0.05 -2.25
N ARG A 62 10.98 -0.49 -1.62
CA ARG A 62 12.33 -0.53 -2.20
C ARG A 62 12.43 -1.38 -3.46
N GLY A 63 11.58 -2.41 -3.59
CA GLY A 63 11.53 -3.27 -4.78
C GLY A 63 10.86 -2.65 -6.00
N VAL A 64 10.27 -1.44 -5.87
CA VAL A 64 9.58 -0.75 -6.96
C VAL A 64 10.53 0.15 -7.76
N ALA A 65 11.63 0.61 -7.17
CA ALA A 65 12.56 1.50 -7.85
C ALA A 65 13.03 0.87 -9.17
N PRO A 66 13.01 1.62 -10.29
CA PRO A 66 13.55 1.10 -11.54
C PRO A 66 15.00 0.68 -11.29
N GLY A 67 15.36 -0.52 -11.76
CA GLY A 67 16.70 -1.07 -11.62
C GLY A 67 17.73 -0.02 -12.02
N ALA A 68 18.70 0.20 -11.13
CA ALA A 68 19.93 0.91 -11.46
C ALA A 68 20.69 0.18 -12.58
#